data_AF-A0A3B0UP73-F1
#
_entry.id   AF-A0A3B0UP73-F1
#
_cell.length_a   1.000
_cell.length_b   1.000
_cell.length_c   1.000
_cell.angle_alpha   90.00
_cell.angle_beta   90.00
_cell.angle_gamma   90.00
#
_symmetry.space_group_name_H-M   'P 1'
#
loop_
_entity.id
_entity.type
_entity.pdbx_description
1 polymer ?
#
loop_
_entity_poly.entity_id
_entity_poly.type
_entity_poly.pdbx_seq_one_letter_code
_entity_poly.pdbx_strand_id
1 'polypeptide(L)' 'MSKKIKILGIIPARYESTRFPGKVMVDINDMSMVQRVYEQANKSAFLSKVIIATESKKVKKHVESFGGEAILTSDNHIS' A
#
# COMPACT_ATOMS: atom_id res chain seq x y z
N MET A 1 -24.20 7.16 23.28
CA MET A 1 -22.92 6.55 22.87
C MET A 1 -22.31 7.37 21.75
N SER A 2 -21.13 7.94 21.95
CA SER A 2 -20.43 8.72 20.92
C SER A 2 -19.94 7.79 19.80
N LYS A 3 -20.24 8.12 18.55
CA LYS A 3 -19.83 7.33 17.37
C LYS A 3 -18.30 7.29 17.31
N LYS A 4 -17.71 6.09 17.35
CA LYS A 4 -16.25 5.91 17.20
C LYS A 4 -15.85 6.37 15.80
N ILE A 5 -14.97 7.36 15.71
CA ILE A 5 -14.43 7.86 14.44
C ILE A 5 -13.61 6.73 13.80
N LYS A 6 -13.88 6.45 12.53
CA LYS A 6 -13.09 5.50 11.74
C LYS A 6 -12.20 6.29 10.79
N ILE A 7 -10.89 6.05 10.87
CA ILE A 7 -9.88 6.70 10.02
C ILE A 7 -9.31 5.65 9.08
N LEU A 8 -9.38 5.90 7.77
CA LEU A 8 -8.82 5.04 6.74
C LEU A 8 -7.47 5.61 6.28
N GLY A 9 -6.41 4.80 6.36
CA GLY A 9 -5.12 5.09 5.75
C GLY A 9 -5.06 4.53 4.33
N ILE A 10 -4.66 5.37 3.38
CA ILE A 10 -4.43 4.96 1.98
C ILE A 10 -2.95 5.18 1.66
N ILE A 11 -2.27 4.14 1.19
CA ILE A 11 -0.87 4.22 0.75
C ILE A 11 -0.85 4.08 -0.79
N PRO A 12 -0.56 5.16 -1.52
CA PRO A 12 -0.35 5.08 -2.97
C PRO A 12 0.96 4.31 -3.27
N ALA A 13 0.87 3.27 -4.09
CA ALA A 13 2.00 2.43 -4.48
C ALA A 13 2.03 2.24 -6.00
N ARG A 14 2.70 3.17 -6.70
CA ARG A 14 2.87 3.11 -8.15
C ARG A 14 4.08 2.28 -8.53
N TYR A 15 3.89 1.38 -9.48
CA TYR A 15 4.94 0.47 -9.96
C TYR A 15 5.87 1.15 -10.97
N GLU A 16 5.30 1.99 -11.84
CA GLU A 16 6.01 2.69 -12.94
C GLU A 16 6.81 3.90 -12.44
N SER A 17 7.88 3.65 -11.68
CA SER A 17 8.85 4.69 -11.31
C SER A 17 9.96 4.78 -12.35
N THR A 18 10.13 5.96 -12.97
CA THR A 18 11.15 6.19 -14.02
C THR A 18 12.59 6.18 -13.48
N ARG A 19 12.81 6.76 -12.29
CA ARG A 19 14.15 6.87 -11.68
C ARG A 19 14.57 5.63 -10.89
N PHE A 20 13.61 4.84 -10.42
CA PHE A 20 13.87 3.58 -9.75
C PHE A 20 12.79 2.54 -10.11
N PRO A 21 12.92 1.88 -11.26
CA PRO A 21 11.93 0.93 -11.76
C PRO A 21 11.58 -0.15 -10.72
N GLY A 22 10.28 -0.34 -10.47
CA GLY A 22 9.82 -1.34 -9.50
C GLY A 22 10.09 -1.00 -8.03
N LYS A 23 10.42 0.26 -7.70
CA LYS A 23 10.72 0.75 -6.34
C LYS A 23 9.85 0.14 -5.23
N VAL A 24 8.53 0.09 -5.43
CA VAL A 24 7.57 -0.41 -4.43
C VAL A 24 7.72 -1.90 -4.12
N MET A 25 8.31 -2.66 -5.04
CA MET A 25 8.56 -4.11 -4.93
C MET A 25 10.00 -4.45 -4.54
N VAL A 26 10.86 -3.45 -4.37
CA VAL A 26 12.27 -3.66 -4.00
C VAL A 26 12.34 -4.33 -2.63
N ASP A 27 13.17 -5.37 -2.54
CA ASP A 27 13.47 -6.05 -1.28
C ASP A 27 14.39 -5.18 -0.41
N ILE A 28 14.04 -5.04 0.87
CA ILE A 28 14.78 -4.30 1.89
C ILE A 28 14.86 -5.17 3.15
N ASN A 29 15.89 -6.02 3.19
CA ASN A 29 16.12 -7.03 4.23
C ASN A 29 14.94 -8.01 4.32
N ASP A 30 14.73 -8.77 3.24
CA ASP A 30 13.74 -9.85 3.11
C ASP A 30 12.27 -9.37 3.21
N MET A 31 12.05 -8.09 2.95
CA MET A 31 10.74 -7.45 3.00
C MET A 31 10.63 -6.41 1.91
N SER A 32 9.58 -6.48 1.09
CA SER A 32 9.37 -5.47 0.06
C SER A 32 9.12 -4.09 0.66
N MET A 33 9.51 -3.03 -0.06
CA MET A 33 9.25 -1.65 0.36
C MET A 33 7.77 -1.42 0.69
N VAL A 34 6.85 -1.90 -0.15
CA VAL A 34 5.41 -1.74 0.08
C VAL A 34 4.94 -2.48 1.33
N GLN A 35 5.46 -3.68 1.59
CA GLN A 35 5.14 -4.43 2.81
C GLN A 35 5.61 -3.68 4.06
N ARG A 36 6.84 -3.18 4.03
CA ARG A 36 7.42 -2.43 5.14
C ARG A 36 6.59 -1.19 5.49
N VAL A 37 6.14 -0.42 4.50
CA VAL A 37 5.28 0.75 4.72
C VAL A 37 3.90 0.34 5.25
N TYR A 38 3.31 -0.73 4.69
CA TYR A 38 2.02 -1.27 5.14
C TYR A 38 2.06 -1.69 6.61
N GLU A 39 3.08 -2.46 7.01
CA GLU A 39 3.24 -2.92 8.39
C GLU A 39 3.46 -1.76 9.38
N GLN A 40 4.23 -0.73 8.99
CA GLN A 40 4.42 0.44 9.85
C GLN A 40 3.14 1.26 10.00
N ALA A 41 2.37 1.43 8.92
CA ALA A 41 1.08 2.14 8.99
C ALA A 41 0.08 1.42 9.90
N ASN A 42 0.04 0.08 9.86
CA ASN A 42 -0.83 -0.72 10.73
C ASN A 42 -0.50 -0.63 12.23
N LYS A 43 0.68 -0.12 12.61
CA LYS A 43 1.02 0.13 14.03
C LYS A 43 0.35 1.38 14.60
N SER A 44 -0.26 2.23 13.76
CA SER A 44 -0.92 3.44 14.21
C SER A 44 -2.18 3.14 15.02
N ALA A 45 -2.24 3.67 16.24
CA ALA A 45 -3.43 3.56 17.10
C ALA A 45 -4.66 4.32 16.56
N PHE A 46 -4.46 5.21 15.58
CA PHE A 46 -5.51 6.06 15.01
C PHE A 46 -6.16 5.45 13.77
N LEU A 47 -5.40 4.67 12.98
CA LEU A 47 -5.89 4.10 11.73
C LEU A 47 -6.75 2.88 12.04
N SER A 48 -8.00 2.93 11.61
CA SER A 48 -8.93 1.80 11.72
C SER A 48 -8.67 0.74 10.65
N LYS A 49 -8.03 1.14 9.54
CA LYS A 49 -7.74 0.29 8.39
C LYS A 49 -6.65 0.95 7.54
N VAL A 50 -5.82 0.14 6.87
CA VAL A 50 -4.84 0.58 5.89
C VAL A 50 -5.08 -0.17 4.57
N ILE A 51 -5.09 0.56 3.45
CA ILE A 51 -5.25 0.02 2.10
C ILE A 51 -4.13 0.53 1.20
N ILE A 52 -3.54 -0.35 0.39
CA ILE A 52 -2.65 0.03 -0.70
C ILE A 52 -3.49 0.39 -1.94
N ALA A 53 -3.22 1.53 -2.56
CA ALA A 53 -3.81 1.95 -3.84
C ALA A 53 -2.76 1.84 -4.94
N THR A 54 -2.99 0.99 -5.95
CA THR A 54 -2.00 0.72 -7.01
C THR A 54 -2.66 0.44 -8.35
N GLU A 55 -2.06 0.86 -9.45
CA GLU A 55 -2.45 0.46 -10.81
C GLU A 55 -1.98 -0.96 -11.16
N SER A 56 -1.01 -1.49 -10.41
CA SER A 56 -0.32 -2.73 -10.77
C SER A 56 -0.96 -3.96 -10.13
N LYS A 57 -1.46 -4.88 -10.98
CA LYS A 57 -1.90 -6.21 -10.55
C LYS A 57 -0.79 -7.00 -9.84
N LYS A 58 0.47 -6.76 -10.17
CA LYS A 58 1.63 -7.39 -9.53
C LYS A 58 1.77 -6.92 -8.08
N VAL A 59 1.70 -5.61 -7.86
CA VAL A 59 1.75 -5.02 -6.51
C VAL A 59 0.56 -5.50 -5.69
N LYS A 60 -0.66 -5.51 -6.26
CA LYS A 60 -1.85 -6.02 -5.58
C LYS A 60 -1.66 -7.47 -5.09
N LYS A 61 -1.25 -8.38 -5.98
CA LYS A 61 -1.02 -9.79 -5.62
C LYS A 61 0.04 -9.95 -4.53
N HIS A 62 1.11 -9.15 -4.60
CA HIS A 62 2.15 -9.16 -3.56
C HIS A 62 1.59 -8.73 -2.20
N VAL A 63 0.80 -7.65 -2.19
CA VAL A 63 0.15 -7.15 -0.96
C VAL A 63 -0.79 -8.19 -0.36
N GLU A 64 -1.62 -8.83 -1.20
CA GLU A 64 -2.53 -9.88 -0.76
C GLU A 64 -1.76 -11.11 -0.22
N SER A 65 -0.58 -11.42 -0.76
CA SER A 65 0.21 -12.58 -0.33
C SER A 65 0.77 -12.48 1.09
N PHE A 66 0.98 -11.26 1.61
CA PHE A 66 1.36 -11.03 3.01
C PHE A 66 0.16 -10.67 3.91
N GLY A 67 -1.07 -10.80 3.40
CA GLY A 67 -2.30 -10.52 4.15
C GLY A 67 -2.72 -9.05 4.18
N GLY A 68 -2.10 -8.19 3.37
CA GLY A 68 -2.50 -6.80 3.23
C GLY A 68 -3.69 -6.60 2.29
N GLU A 69 -4.32 -5.44 2.37
CA GLU A 69 -5.41 -5.06 1.46
C GLU A 69 -4.90 -4.09 0.38
N ALA A 70 -5.16 -4.42 -0.89
CA ALA A 70 -4.84 -3.58 -2.04
C ALA A 70 -6.01 -3.44 -3.00
N ILE A 71 -6.24 -2.21 -3.46
CA ILE A 71 -7.25 -1.85 -4.46
C ILE A 71 -6.57 -1.41 -5.74
N LEU A 72 -7.07 -1.91 -6.88
CA LEU A 72 -6.63 -1.45 -8.19
C LEU A 72 -7.19 -0.05 -8.45
N THR A 73 -6.31 0.90 -8.74
CA THR A 73 -6.68 2.24 -9.21
C THR A 73 -6.59 2.31 -10.74
N SER A 74 -7.22 3.33 -11.32
CA SER A 74 -7.05 3.60 -12.76
C SER A 74 -5.57 3.87 -13.08
N ASP A 75 -5.16 3.37 -14.25
CA ASP A 75 -3.88 3.61 -14.91
C ASP A 75 -3.74 5.03 -15.48
N ASN A 76 -4.85 5.74 -15.70
CA ASN A 76 -4.89 7.12 -16.19
C ASN A 76 -4.61 8.18 -15.12
N HIS A 77 -4.00 7.82 -13.98
CA HIS A 77 -3.67 8.80 -12.96
C HIS A 77 -2.47 9.64 -13.41
N ILE A 78 -2.75 10.82 -13.96
CA ILE A 78 -1.78 11.87 -14.20
C ILE A 78 -1.29 12.32 -12.82
N SER A 79 -0.01 12.12 -12.57
CA SER A 79 0.71 12.69 -11.43
C SER A 79 1.67 13.75 -11.91
#